data_AF-I2GD24-F1
#
_entry.id   AF-I2GD24-F1
#
_cell.length_a   1.000
_cell.length_b   1.000
_cell.length_c   1.000
_cell.angle_alpha   90.00
_cell.angle_beta   90.00
_cell.angle_gamma   90.00
#
_symmetry.space_group_name_H-M   'P 1'
#
loop_
_entity.id
_entity.type
_entity.pdbx_description
1 polymer ?
#
loop_
_entity_poly.entity_id
_entity_poly.type
_entity_poly.pdbx_seq_one_letter_code
_entity_poly.pdbx_strand_id
1 'polypeptide(L)'
;MKTLLLGLLFLPFLGFAQSVQITQEDLQRTESFLLLQDGSVVRGRIIRQDSTLITVQKRNGESTFIEADQLVRITATRLNEPAVVDLQRPSPYTVFVFKDGTQVEGKFVRRDSTMITVRKRDGRLTYFEPELLLRVDSAQAVAAAPDSGRTFPNRFAAWLLTDQSAFNPEKGRGYYRNVWLAYNEVGYGITSWWSVSGNIVAIPGLDIRDVYIDGLETRLSTKISIPVSKQFRFGLRATYQPTKRYDYYRVDEQWTFHALASIGDSQQNVTIGYGQTRYRNTNGQSRSFVTLGLAQRLTHNLTLVSENAIYPDRRFSDPLYTLSAALRLNRQRHAFDLGVYSFIFQEFYNQQGQIRTRHRFVPLPYIGYNLIIGRP
;
A
#
# COMPACT_ATOMS: atom_id res chain seq x y z
N MET A 1 27.37 14.46 -17.81
CA MET A 1 26.45 14.27 -18.96
C MET A 1 25.48 13.08 -18.83
N LYS A 2 25.85 11.94 -18.22
CA LYS A 2 24.95 10.76 -18.12
C LYS A 2 23.75 10.93 -17.16
N THR A 3 23.82 11.83 -16.18
CA THR A 3 22.74 12.11 -15.21
C THR A 3 21.63 13.01 -15.76
N LEU A 4 21.94 13.91 -16.70
CA LEU A 4 20.97 14.79 -17.36
C LEU A 4 20.07 14.03 -18.36
N LEU A 5 20.59 12.99 -18.98
CA LEU A 5 19.85 12.17 -19.95
C LEU A 5 18.77 11.31 -19.28
N LEU A 6 19.03 10.81 -18.06
CA LEU A 6 18.04 10.06 -17.29
C LEU A 6 16.89 10.97 -16.81
N GLY A 7 17.19 12.21 -16.43
CA GLY A 7 16.17 13.21 -16.06
C GLY A 7 15.27 13.60 -17.23
N LEU A 8 15.82 13.69 -18.45
CA LEU A 8 15.05 13.99 -19.67
C LEU A 8 14.10 12.87 -20.12
N LEU A 9 14.40 11.61 -19.76
CA LEU A 9 13.54 10.45 -20.06
C LEU A 9 12.26 10.40 -19.20
N PHE A 10 12.22 11.07 -18.05
CA PHE A 10 11.04 11.11 -17.16
C PHE A 10 10.18 12.36 -17.32
N LEU A 11 10.67 13.42 -17.97
CA LEU A 11 9.92 14.65 -18.22
C LEU A 11 8.58 14.46 -18.99
N PRO A 12 8.44 13.55 -19.99
CA PRO A 12 7.15 13.38 -20.66
C PRO A 12 6.09 12.69 -19.78
N PHE A 13 6.48 11.99 -18.70
CA PHE A 13 5.55 11.27 -17.82
C PHE A 13 5.01 12.12 -16.67
N LEU A 14 5.68 13.22 -16.32
CA LEU A 14 5.18 14.18 -15.31
C LEU A 14 3.94 14.95 -15.79
N GLY A 15 3.63 14.94 -17.10
CA GLY A 15 2.44 15.57 -17.69
C GLY A 15 1.16 14.72 -17.70
N PHE A 16 1.22 13.43 -17.33
CA PHE A 16 0.09 12.50 -17.52
C PHE A 16 -0.71 12.15 -16.26
N ALA A 17 -0.39 12.72 -15.09
CA ALA A 17 -1.27 12.67 -13.93
C ALA A 17 -2.44 13.66 -14.08
N GLN A 18 -3.15 13.63 -15.21
CA GLN A 18 -4.37 14.38 -15.36
C GLN A 18 -5.46 13.61 -14.61
N SER A 19 -5.81 14.11 -13.41
CA SER A 19 -7.12 13.87 -12.83
C SER A 19 -8.19 14.10 -13.90
N VAL A 20 -9.30 13.37 -13.87
CA VAL A 20 -10.40 13.56 -14.84
C VAL A 20 -10.74 15.05 -14.90
N GLN A 21 -10.37 15.69 -16.01
CA GLN A 21 -10.52 17.13 -16.16
C GLN A 21 -11.98 17.39 -16.49
N ILE A 22 -12.70 18.01 -15.57
CA ILE A 22 -14.11 18.35 -15.77
C ILE A 22 -14.15 19.46 -16.81
N THR A 23 -14.79 19.19 -17.94
CA THR A 23 -14.91 20.16 -19.01
C THR A 23 -15.97 21.22 -18.68
N GLN A 24 -15.93 22.37 -19.34
CA GLN A 24 -17.01 23.36 -19.21
C GLN A 24 -18.37 22.76 -19.60
N GLU A 25 -18.40 21.82 -20.53
CA GLU A 25 -19.62 21.08 -20.87
C GLU A 25 -20.16 20.28 -19.68
N ASP A 26 -19.29 19.61 -18.90
CA ASP A 26 -19.71 18.82 -17.73
C ASP A 26 -20.30 19.70 -16.61
N LEU A 27 -19.86 20.96 -16.50
CA LEU A 27 -20.42 21.96 -15.56
C LEU A 27 -21.76 22.56 -16.05
N GLN A 28 -21.93 22.68 -17.37
CA GLN A 28 -23.16 23.20 -17.98
C GLN A 28 -24.28 22.15 -18.01
N ARG A 29 -23.96 20.85 -17.95
CA ARG A 29 -24.95 19.79 -17.91
C ARG A 29 -25.82 19.90 -16.66
N THR A 30 -27.13 19.81 -16.86
CA THR A 30 -28.11 19.72 -15.78
C THR A 30 -27.99 18.41 -15.01
N GLU A 31 -27.43 17.37 -15.64
CA GLU A 31 -27.30 16.05 -15.07
C GLU A 31 -26.05 15.34 -15.61
N SER A 32 -25.24 14.82 -14.69
CA SER A 32 -24.03 14.05 -14.95
C SER A 32 -24.00 12.79 -14.08
N PHE A 33 -23.42 11.72 -14.60
CA PHE A 33 -23.18 10.47 -13.89
C PHE A 33 -21.68 10.32 -13.63
N LEU A 34 -21.30 10.35 -12.36
CA LEU A 34 -19.91 10.25 -11.91
C LEU A 34 -19.66 8.82 -11.45
N LEU A 35 -18.86 8.08 -12.22
CA LEU A 35 -18.43 6.73 -11.87
C LEU A 35 -17.22 6.81 -10.94
N LEU A 36 -17.32 6.17 -9.77
CA LEU A 36 -16.27 6.15 -8.76
C LEU A 36 -15.40 4.89 -8.85
N GLN A 37 -14.22 4.92 -8.22
CA GLN A 37 -13.27 3.79 -8.21
C GLN A 37 -13.84 2.51 -7.59
N ASP A 38 -14.79 2.63 -6.66
CA ASP A 38 -15.47 1.50 -6.02
C ASP A 38 -16.61 0.91 -6.88
N GLY A 39 -16.85 1.48 -8.06
CA GLY A 39 -17.92 1.07 -8.98
C GLY A 39 -19.28 1.72 -8.70
N SER A 40 -19.40 2.53 -7.64
CA SER A 40 -20.62 3.29 -7.38
C SER A 40 -20.79 4.44 -8.38
N VAL A 41 -22.04 4.89 -8.57
CA VAL A 41 -22.37 6.00 -9.48
C VAL A 41 -23.09 7.08 -8.71
N VAL A 42 -22.54 8.29 -8.74
CA VAL A 42 -23.21 9.49 -8.20
C VAL A 42 -23.88 10.24 -9.34
N ARG A 43 -25.17 10.52 -9.19
CA ARG A 43 -25.98 11.26 -10.15
C ARG A 43 -26.25 12.67 -9.65
N GLY A 44 -25.94 13.67 -10.47
CA GLY A 44 -26.28 15.07 -10.18
C GLY A 44 -25.58 16.08 -11.08
N ARG A 45 -25.84 17.36 -10.83
CA ARG A 45 -25.19 18.49 -11.51
C ARG A 45 -23.87 18.82 -10.83
N ILE A 46 -22.79 18.94 -11.59
CA ILE A 46 -21.50 19.34 -11.02
C ILE A 46 -21.53 20.86 -10.83
N ILE A 47 -21.45 21.32 -9.57
CA ILE A 47 -21.47 22.75 -9.25
C ILE A 47 -20.06 23.34 -9.33
N ARG A 48 -19.09 22.60 -8.78
CA ARG A 48 -17.72 23.09 -8.59
C ARG A 48 -16.75 21.93 -8.51
N GLN A 49 -15.55 22.16 -9.04
CA GLN A 49 -14.39 21.29 -8.84
C GLN A 49 -13.25 22.13 -8.26
N ASP A 50 -12.67 21.63 -7.19
CA ASP A 50 -11.37 22.05 -6.67
C ASP A 50 -10.35 20.93 -6.94
N SER A 51 -9.07 21.16 -6.59
CA SER A 51 -8.00 20.18 -6.79
C SER A 51 -8.19 18.86 -6.02
N THR A 52 -9.02 18.87 -4.96
CA THR A 52 -9.23 17.72 -4.07
C THR A 52 -10.68 17.25 -4.01
N LEU A 53 -11.66 18.11 -4.34
CA LEU A 53 -13.08 17.86 -4.13
C LEU A 53 -13.92 18.28 -5.32
N ILE A 54 -14.94 17.48 -5.61
CA ILE A 54 -15.97 17.72 -6.61
C ILE A 54 -17.30 17.83 -5.89
N THR A 55 -17.97 18.97 -6.04
CA THR A 55 -19.28 19.23 -5.44
C THR A 55 -20.37 18.93 -6.47
N VAL A 56 -21.25 17.99 -6.14
CA VAL A 56 -22.35 17.53 -7.00
C VAL A 56 -23.68 17.83 -6.33
N GLN A 57 -24.54 18.60 -6.99
CA GLN A 57 -25.92 18.83 -6.58
C GLN A 57 -26.82 17.70 -7.08
N LYS A 58 -27.49 17.03 -6.16
CA LYS A 58 -28.52 16.04 -6.48
C LYS A 58 -29.82 16.73 -6.90
N ARG A 59 -30.71 15.97 -7.53
CA ARG A 59 -32.03 16.45 -7.99
C ARG A 59 -32.91 16.99 -6.86
N ASN A 60 -32.72 16.52 -5.63
CA ASN A 60 -33.43 17.00 -4.43
C ASN A 60 -32.84 18.30 -3.87
N GLY A 61 -31.83 18.90 -4.50
CA GLY A 61 -31.16 20.13 -4.05
C GLY A 61 -30.01 19.90 -3.06
N GLU A 62 -29.84 18.68 -2.53
CA GLU A 62 -28.74 18.35 -1.63
C GLU A 62 -27.41 18.29 -2.38
N SER A 63 -26.34 18.74 -1.73
CA SER A 63 -24.98 18.62 -2.25
C SER A 63 -24.31 17.36 -1.72
N THR A 64 -23.50 16.71 -2.56
CA THR A 64 -22.61 15.61 -2.19
C THR A 64 -21.20 15.94 -2.67
N PHE A 65 -20.21 15.59 -1.86
CA PHE A 65 -18.81 15.87 -2.12
C PHE A 65 -18.09 14.57 -2.46
N ILE A 66 -17.36 14.57 -3.57
CA ILE A 66 -16.60 13.42 -4.08
C ILE A 66 -15.13 13.84 -4.10
N GLU A 67 -14.25 13.01 -3.55
CA GLU A 67 -12.81 13.26 -3.67
C GLU A 67 -12.39 13.12 -5.14
N ALA A 68 -11.63 14.09 -5.67
CA ALA A 68 -11.28 14.13 -7.09
C ALA A 68 -10.47 12.88 -7.53
N ASP A 69 -9.76 12.23 -6.60
CA ASP A 69 -9.03 10.99 -6.85
C ASP A 69 -9.91 9.74 -6.92
N GLN A 70 -11.15 9.80 -6.42
CA GLN A 70 -12.12 8.71 -6.53
C GLN A 70 -12.88 8.72 -7.87
N LEU A 71 -12.84 9.82 -8.62
CA LEU A 71 -13.55 9.95 -9.88
C LEU A 71 -12.82 9.18 -11.00
N VAL A 72 -13.52 8.22 -11.61
CA VAL A 72 -13.00 7.44 -12.75
C VAL A 72 -13.44 8.07 -14.07
N ARG A 73 -14.71 8.47 -14.17
CA ARG A 73 -15.28 9.03 -15.41
C ARG A 73 -16.57 9.81 -15.13
N ILE A 74 -16.84 10.81 -15.96
CA ILE A 74 -18.11 11.53 -16.03
C ILE A 74 -18.80 11.17 -17.35
N THR A 75 -20.08 10.81 -17.30
CA THR A 75 -20.90 10.56 -18.50
C THR A 75 -22.22 11.33 -18.44
N ALA A 76 -22.72 11.75 -19.60
CA ALA A 76 -24.02 12.41 -19.73
C ALA A 76 -25.19 11.43 -19.61
N THR A 77 -24.99 10.19 -20.07
CA THR A 77 -25.98 9.10 -19.99
C THR A 77 -25.58 8.10 -18.93
N ARG A 78 -26.59 7.52 -18.26
CA ARG A 78 -26.40 6.36 -17.40
C ARG A 78 -25.82 5.25 -18.26
N LEU A 79 -24.65 4.72 -17.91
CA LEU A 79 -24.18 3.49 -18.53
C LEU A 79 -25.25 2.42 -18.29
N ASN A 80 -25.78 1.85 -19.39
CA ASN A 80 -26.61 0.66 -19.30
C ASN A 80 -25.75 -0.41 -18.63
N GLU A 81 -26.11 -0.77 -17.39
CA GLU A 81 -25.55 -1.95 -16.75
C GLU A 81 -25.76 -3.12 -17.73
N PRO A 82 -24.74 -3.96 -18.01
CA PRO A 82 -25.02 -5.25 -18.61
C PRO A 82 -26.05 -5.93 -17.71
N ALA A 83 -27.15 -6.40 -18.31
CA ALA A 83 -28.25 -7.06 -17.63
C ALA A 83 -27.68 -8.02 -16.58
N VAL A 84 -27.88 -7.68 -15.31
CA VAL A 84 -27.51 -8.57 -14.21
C VAL A 84 -28.45 -9.75 -14.35
N VAL A 85 -27.92 -10.82 -14.94
CA VAL A 85 -28.53 -12.15 -14.88
C VAL A 85 -28.76 -12.43 -13.41
N ASP A 86 -30.04 -12.61 -13.08
CA ASP A 86 -30.57 -12.84 -11.74
C ASP A 86 -30.12 -14.22 -11.24
N LEU A 87 -28.85 -14.32 -10.90
CA LEU A 87 -28.31 -15.42 -10.09
C LEU A 87 -28.38 -14.94 -8.65
N GLN A 88 -29.33 -15.54 -7.92
CA GLN A 88 -29.54 -15.51 -6.47
C GLN A 88 -28.24 -15.30 -5.67
N ARG A 89 -27.76 -14.06 -5.59
CA ARG A 89 -26.77 -13.63 -4.62
C ARG A 89 -27.58 -13.03 -3.47
N PRO A 90 -27.44 -13.52 -2.24
CA PRO A 90 -28.10 -12.91 -1.10
C PRO A 90 -27.65 -11.45 -1.03
N SER A 91 -28.60 -10.53 -1.23
CA SER A 91 -28.35 -9.10 -1.13
C SER A 91 -27.77 -8.81 0.26
N PRO A 92 -26.71 -8.01 0.39
CA PRO A 92 -26.14 -7.70 1.69
C PRO A 92 -27.23 -7.10 2.58
N TYR A 93 -27.48 -7.73 3.73
CA TYR A 93 -28.45 -7.25 4.70
C TYR A 93 -27.71 -6.76 5.96
N THR A 94 -28.39 -5.92 6.72
CA THR A 94 -27.86 -5.33 7.93
C THR A 94 -28.60 -5.95 9.11
N VAL A 95 -27.85 -6.36 10.13
CA VAL A 95 -28.38 -6.86 11.41
C VAL A 95 -28.31 -5.73 12.42
N PHE A 96 -29.47 -5.30 12.88
CA PHE A 96 -29.62 -4.28 13.91
C PHE A 96 -29.73 -4.99 15.25
N VAL A 97 -28.73 -4.81 16.12
CA VAL A 97 -28.69 -5.42 17.45
C VAL A 97 -29.14 -4.39 18.48
N PHE A 98 -30.14 -4.73 19.27
CA PHE A 98 -30.73 -3.85 20.28
C PHE A 98 -30.10 -4.07 21.66
N LYS A 99 -30.32 -3.12 22.58
CA LYS A 99 -29.81 -3.17 23.96
C LYS A 99 -30.38 -4.34 24.77
N ASP A 100 -31.56 -4.81 24.43
CA ASP A 100 -32.21 -5.99 25.03
C ASP A 100 -31.69 -7.32 24.45
N GLY A 101 -30.75 -7.26 23.50
CA GLY A 101 -30.18 -8.43 22.82
C GLY A 101 -31.00 -8.92 21.64
N THR A 102 -32.16 -8.32 21.34
CA THR A 102 -32.94 -8.67 20.15
C THR A 102 -32.21 -8.24 18.87
N GLN A 103 -32.55 -8.89 17.76
CA GLN A 103 -31.93 -8.62 16.47
C GLN A 103 -32.98 -8.47 15.38
N VAL A 104 -32.84 -7.44 14.56
CA VAL A 104 -33.67 -7.23 13.37
C VAL A 104 -32.79 -7.26 12.14
N GLU A 105 -33.12 -8.13 11.18
CA GLU A 105 -32.43 -8.20 9.91
C GLU A 105 -33.18 -7.43 8.82
N GLY A 106 -32.48 -6.57 8.09
CA GLY A 106 -33.06 -5.89 6.94
C GLY A 106 -32.13 -4.88 6.28
N LYS A 107 -32.67 -4.15 5.31
CA LYS A 107 -31.99 -3.05 4.63
C LYS A 107 -32.33 -1.74 5.32
N PHE A 108 -31.31 -0.95 5.65
CA PHE A 108 -31.50 0.42 6.12
C PHE A 108 -32.22 1.24 5.05
N VAL A 109 -33.35 1.85 5.40
CA VAL A 109 -34.12 2.71 4.49
C VAL A 109 -33.87 4.18 4.81
N ARG A 110 -34.04 4.56 6.09
CA ARG A 110 -33.98 5.94 6.55
C ARG A 110 -33.75 6.01 8.06
N ARG A 111 -33.12 7.08 8.52
CA ARG A 111 -33.03 7.46 9.95
C ARG A 111 -33.38 8.93 10.09
N ASP A 112 -34.32 9.21 10.99
CA ASP A 112 -34.63 10.55 11.47
C ASP A 112 -34.22 10.65 12.96
N SER A 113 -34.44 11.81 13.58
CA SER A 113 -34.12 12.04 15.00
C SER A 113 -34.93 11.15 15.95
N THR A 114 -36.13 10.73 15.53
CA THR A 114 -37.05 9.95 16.35
C THR A 114 -37.06 8.46 16.03
N MET A 115 -36.82 8.08 14.76
CA MET A 115 -37.04 6.71 14.29
C MET A 115 -36.02 6.26 13.24
N ILE A 116 -35.69 4.97 13.28
CA ILE A 116 -34.96 4.24 12.24
C ILE A 116 -35.95 3.34 11.50
N THR A 117 -35.93 3.42 10.16
CA THR A 117 -36.77 2.60 9.27
C THR A 117 -35.92 1.52 8.61
N VAL A 118 -36.31 0.26 8.80
CA VAL A 118 -35.64 -0.91 8.24
C VAL A 118 -36.62 -1.71 7.40
N ARG A 119 -36.23 -2.11 6.19
CA ARG A 119 -36.98 -3.04 5.35
C ARG A 119 -36.50 -4.46 5.58
N LYS A 120 -37.33 -5.28 6.22
CA LYS A 120 -37.06 -6.71 6.47
C LYS A 120 -37.01 -7.50 5.16
N ARG A 121 -36.49 -8.74 5.24
CA ARG A 121 -36.37 -9.65 4.07
C ARG A 121 -37.73 -9.99 3.44
N ASP A 122 -38.78 -10.02 4.24
CA ASP A 122 -40.16 -10.24 3.80
C ASP A 122 -40.79 -9.00 3.14
N GLY A 123 -40.01 -7.93 2.95
CA GLY A 123 -40.47 -6.67 2.35
C GLY A 123 -41.18 -5.74 3.33
N ARG A 124 -41.46 -6.17 4.57
CA ARG A 124 -42.14 -5.34 5.56
C ARG A 124 -41.21 -4.24 6.09
N LEU A 125 -41.78 -3.09 6.38
CA LEU A 125 -41.08 -2.02 7.09
C LEU A 125 -41.23 -2.23 8.60
N THR A 126 -40.13 -2.04 9.32
CA THR A 126 -40.10 -2.04 10.78
C THR A 126 -39.42 -0.76 11.24
N TYR A 127 -39.95 -0.20 12.32
CA TYR A 127 -39.53 1.06 12.87
C TYR A 127 -39.08 0.86 14.32
N PHE A 128 -37.99 1.52 14.72
CA PHE A 128 -37.52 1.50 16.10
C PHE A 128 -36.80 2.79 16.45
N GLU A 129 -36.80 3.13 17.73
CA GLU A 129 -36.13 4.31 18.26
C GLU A 129 -34.61 4.15 18.19
N PRO A 130 -33.85 5.20 17.82
CA PRO A 130 -32.39 5.14 17.75
C PRO A 130 -31.72 4.74 19.08
N GLU A 131 -32.36 5.04 20.22
CA GLU A 131 -31.81 4.79 21.55
C GLU A 131 -31.80 3.30 21.93
N LEU A 132 -32.64 2.49 21.29
CA LEU A 132 -32.71 1.05 21.51
C LEU A 132 -31.58 0.31 20.78
N LEU A 133 -30.96 0.95 19.78
CA LEU A 133 -29.93 0.34 18.94
C LEU A 133 -28.59 0.31 19.68
N LEU A 134 -28.06 -0.88 19.90
CA LEU A 134 -26.73 -1.09 20.49
C LEU A 134 -25.64 -1.02 19.42
N ARG A 135 -25.83 -1.74 18.30
CA ARG A 135 -24.90 -1.73 17.16
C ARG A 135 -25.57 -2.19 15.87
N VAL A 136 -24.90 -1.92 14.76
CA VAL A 136 -25.31 -2.28 13.40
C VAL A 136 -24.23 -3.16 12.79
N ASP A 137 -24.54 -4.43 12.57
CA ASP A 137 -23.64 -5.41 11.99
C ASP A 137 -24.00 -5.62 10.51
N SER A 138 -23.07 -5.35 9.59
CA SER A 138 -23.27 -5.60 8.17
C SER A 138 -23.09 -7.10 7.88
N ALA A 139 -24.17 -7.87 7.89
CA ALA A 139 -24.13 -9.26 7.46
C ALA A 139 -24.21 -9.32 5.92
N GLN A 140 -23.05 -9.27 5.27
CA GLN A 140 -22.93 -10.10 4.07
C GLN A 140 -23.26 -11.53 4.52
N ALA A 141 -24.13 -12.23 3.79
CA ALA A 141 -24.43 -13.63 4.04
C ALA A 141 -23.15 -14.46 3.91
N VAL A 142 -22.35 -14.45 4.96
CA VAL A 142 -21.33 -15.43 5.22
C VAL A 142 -22.08 -16.52 5.95
N ALA A 143 -22.78 -17.34 5.18
CA ALA A 143 -22.86 -18.73 5.56
C ALA A 143 -21.42 -19.14 5.89
N ALA A 144 -21.21 -19.64 7.10
CA ALA A 144 -19.96 -20.23 7.53
C ALA A 144 -19.72 -21.51 6.71
N ALA A 145 -19.48 -21.34 5.42
CA ALA A 145 -18.87 -22.34 4.57
C ALA A 145 -17.37 -22.37 4.93
N PRO A 146 -16.74 -23.55 4.94
CA PRO A 146 -15.32 -23.68 5.21
C PRO A 146 -14.54 -22.73 4.29
N ASP A 147 -13.48 -22.15 4.84
CA ASP A 147 -12.70 -21.00 4.37
C ASP A 147 -11.99 -21.19 3.00
N SER A 148 -12.42 -22.16 2.18
CA SER A 148 -11.77 -22.65 0.96
C SER A 148 -12.06 -21.84 -0.31
N GLY A 149 -12.90 -20.80 -0.24
CA GLY A 149 -13.30 -20.00 -1.40
C GLY A 149 -13.11 -18.48 -1.27
N ARG A 150 -12.58 -17.99 -0.14
CA ARG A 150 -12.39 -16.54 0.05
C ARG A 150 -11.13 -16.08 -0.67
N THR A 151 -11.33 -15.13 -1.57
CA THR A 151 -10.26 -14.48 -2.33
C THR A 151 -9.79 -13.24 -1.60
N PHE A 152 -8.54 -13.23 -1.13
CA PHE A 152 -7.95 -12.06 -0.48
C PHE A 152 -7.00 -11.34 -1.43
N PRO A 153 -7.30 -10.08 -1.82
CA PRO A 153 -6.36 -9.31 -2.62
C PRO A 153 -5.07 -9.05 -1.83
N ASN A 154 -3.95 -8.92 -2.54
CA ASN A 154 -2.71 -8.41 -1.97
C ASN A 154 -2.92 -6.94 -1.58
N ARG A 155 -3.01 -6.69 -0.27
CA ARG A 155 -3.14 -5.35 0.31
C ARG A 155 -1.82 -4.76 0.79
N PHE A 156 -0.75 -5.54 0.67
CA PHE A 156 0.60 -5.16 1.08
C PHE A 156 1.47 -4.82 -0.14
N ALA A 157 0.86 -4.31 -1.21
CA ALA A 157 1.56 -3.92 -2.43
C ALA A 157 2.62 -2.84 -2.19
N ALA A 158 2.46 -2.02 -1.15
CA ALA A 158 3.43 -1.00 -0.74
C ALA A 158 4.75 -1.58 -0.20
N TRP A 159 4.76 -2.85 0.23
CA TRP A 159 5.94 -3.52 0.79
C TRP A 159 6.39 -4.68 -0.09
N LEU A 160 7.68 -4.65 -0.39
CA LEU A 160 8.43 -5.80 -0.87
C LEU A 160 8.92 -6.61 0.36
N LEU A 161 10.13 -7.18 0.31
CA LEU A 161 10.66 -8.01 1.38
C LEU A 161 11.37 -7.16 2.44
N THR A 162 12.32 -6.32 2.04
CA THR A 162 13.04 -5.41 2.92
C THR A 162 12.65 -3.96 2.69
N ASP A 163 12.33 -3.58 1.46
CA ASP A 163 11.99 -2.21 1.08
C ASP A 163 10.53 -2.07 0.62
N GLN A 164 10.21 -0.91 0.05
CA GLN A 164 8.89 -0.52 -0.41
C GLN A 164 8.84 -0.40 -1.93
N SER A 165 7.66 -0.65 -2.50
CA SER A 165 7.38 -0.33 -3.90
C SER A 165 6.96 1.15 -4.04
N ALA A 166 6.72 1.59 -5.29
CA ALA A 166 6.11 2.90 -5.52
C ALA A 166 4.65 2.96 -5.03
N PHE A 167 4.00 1.86 -4.65
CA PHE A 167 2.66 1.91 -4.07
C PHE A 167 2.69 2.45 -2.64
N ASN A 168 1.70 3.26 -2.28
CA ASN A 168 1.54 3.76 -0.91
C ASN A 168 0.62 2.87 -0.07
N PRO A 169 0.83 2.86 1.26
CA PRO A 169 -0.20 2.45 2.20
C PRO A 169 -1.52 3.18 1.92
N GLU A 170 -2.64 2.48 2.12
CA GLU A 170 -3.98 3.08 1.98
C GLU A 170 -4.15 4.28 2.94
N LYS A 171 -4.79 5.35 2.44
CA LYS A 171 -5.12 6.56 3.20
C LYS A 171 -5.90 6.21 4.48
N GLY A 172 -5.47 6.75 5.60
CA GLY A 172 -6.10 6.55 6.91
C GLY A 172 -5.87 5.17 7.52
N ARG A 173 -5.03 4.31 6.91
CA ARG A 173 -4.75 2.97 7.44
C ARG A 173 -3.34 2.87 8.01
N GLY A 174 -3.26 2.23 9.17
CA GLY A 174 -2.00 1.84 9.79
C GLY A 174 -1.59 0.46 9.28
N TYR A 175 -0.28 0.24 9.20
CA TYR A 175 0.30 -1.03 8.83
C TYR A 175 1.42 -1.34 9.80
N TYR A 176 1.52 -2.60 10.17
CA TYR A 176 2.61 -3.13 10.95
C TYR A 176 3.26 -4.28 10.19
N ARG A 177 4.58 -4.30 10.18
CA ARG A 177 5.39 -5.35 9.58
C ARG A 177 6.44 -5.80 10.58
N ASN A 178 6.61 -7.11 10.69
CA ASN A 178 7.70 -7.73 11.42
C ASN A 178 8.47 -8.65 10.46
N VAL A 179 9.79 -8.51 10.38
CA VAL A 179 10.68 -9.37 9.60
C VAL A 179 11.72 -9.98 10.52
N TRP A 180 11.92 -11.29 10.41
CA TRP A 180 12.86 -12.06 11.24
C TRP A 180 12.67 -11.91 12.75
N LEU A 181 11.49 -11.51 13.23
CA LEU A 181 11.23 -11.14 14.62
C LEU A 181 12.04 -9.91 15.12
N ALA A 182 13.07 -9.49 14.38
CA ALA A 182 13.97 -8.40 14.74
C ALA A 182 13.50 -7.05 14.20
N TYR A 183 13.11 -6.99 12.93
CA TYR A 183 12.80 -5.75 12.23
C TYR A 183 11.31 -5.44 12.33
N ASN A 184 10.96 -4.40 13.08
CA ASN A 184 9.59 -3.95 13.29
C ASN A 184 9.38 -2.63 12.56
N GLU A 185 8.43 -2.57 11.63
CA GLU A 185 8.07 -1.35 10.90
C GLU A 185 6.60 -1.03 11.11
N VAL A 186 6.30 0.23 11.39
CA VAL A 186 4.95 0.78 11.43
C VAL A 186 4.85 1.83 10.33
N GLY A 187 3.85 1.70 9.45
CA GLY A 187 3.55 2.65 8.39
C GLY A 187 2.14 3.22 8.52
N TYR A 188 1.95 4.45 8.06
CA TYR A 188 0.64 5.11 8.02
C TYR A 188 0.47 5.89 6.72
N GLY A 189 -0.63 5.63 6.02
CA GLY A 189 -1.02 6.40 4.83
C GLY A 189 -1.70 7.70 5.25
N ILE A 190 -1.04 8.84 5.08
CA ILE A 190 -1.63 10.15 5.40
C ILE A 190 -2.63 10.53 4.31
N THR A 191 -2.23 10.38 3.05
CA THR A 191 -3.08 10.57 1.86
C THR A 191 -2.91 9.40 0.90
N SER A 192 -3.62 9.41 -0.23
CA SER A 192 -3.42 8.42 -1.31
C SER A 192 -2.03 8.51 -1.95
N TRP A 193 -1.33 9.64 -1.79
CA TRP A 193 -0.03 9.94 -2.40
C TRP A 193 1.08 10.26 -1.38
N TRP A 194 0.80 10.34 -0.08
CA TRP A 194 1.80 10.55 0.97
C TRP A 194 1.64 9.56 2.13
N SER A 195 2.74 8.96 2.55
CA SER A 195 2.82 8.09 3.72
C SER A 195 4.07 8.34 4.55
N VAL A 196 4.01 7.93 5.80
CA VAL A 196 5.15 7.93 6.72
C VAL A 196 5.31 6.53 7.32
N SER A 197 6.55 6.12 7.60
CA SER A 197 6.80 4.91 8.37
C SER A 197 7.99 5.08 9.31
N GLY A 198 7.95 4.39 10.43
CA GLY A 198 9.06 4.24 11.36
C GLY A 198 9.40 2.78 11.52
N ASN A 199 10.68 2.44 11.58
CA ASN A 199 11.10 1.09 11.96
C ASN A 199 12.05 1.10 13.14
N ILE A 200 12.04 -0.01 13.85
CA ILE A 200 12.89 -0.33 14.97
C ILE A 200 13.42 -1.75 14.78
N VAL A 201 14.72 -1.96 14.94
CA VAL A 201 15.30 -3.31 15.04
C VAL A 201 15.52 -3.60 16.51
N ALA A 202 14.83 -4.62 17.03
CA ALA A 202 14.59 -4.79 18.47
C ALA A 202 15.29 -6.00 19.10
N ILE A 203 16.06 -6.79 18.34
CA ILE A 203 16.83 -7.90 18.89
C ILE A 203 18.31 -7.50 18.96
N PRO A 204 18.81 -7.06 20.12
CA PRO A 204 20.24 -6.83 20.32
C PRO A 204 20.99 -8.18 20.32
N GLY A 205 22.08 -8.26 19.57
CA GLY A 205 23.01 -9.39 19.60
C GLY A 205 22.61 -10.58 18.71
N LEU A 206 21.75 -10.37 17.72
CA LEU A 206 21.46 -11.41 16.73
C LEU A 206 22.62 -11.47 15.73
N ASP A 207 23.52 -12.43 15.91
CA ASP A 207 24.56 -12.79 14.94
C ASP A 207 24.06 -13.93 14.06
N ILE A 208 23.55 -13.61 12.86
CA ILE A 208 23.19 -14.62 11.87
C ILE A 208 24.30 -14.69 10.81
N ARG A 209 25.24 -15.63 10.98
CA ARG A 209 26.24 -15.99 9.94
C ARG A 209 26.93 -14.75 9.33
N ASP A 210 27.54 -13.93 10.17
CA ASP A 210 28.24 -12.67 9.83
C ASP A 210 27.33 -11.44 9.60
N VAL A 211 26.01 -11.57 9.80
CA VAL A 211 25.10 -10.42 9.88
C VAL A 211 24.85 -10.13 11.35
N TYR A 212 25.66 -9.21 11.89
CA TYR A 212 25.56 -8.75 13.27
C TYR A 212 24.54 -7.60 13.37
N ILE A 213 23.46 -7.83 14.13
CA ILE A 213 22.47 -6.80 14.47
C ILE A 213 22.72 -6.40 15.92
N ASP A 214 23.35 -5.25 16.14
CA ASP A 214 23.56 -4.69 17.48
C ASP A 214 22.59 -3.55 17.80
N GLY A 215 22.03 -3.63 18.99
CA GLY A 215 21.18 -2.62 19.61
C GLY A 215 19.95 -2.20 18.83
N LEU A 216 19.37 -1.10 19.31
CA LEU A 216 18.13 -0.55 18.82
C LEU A 216 18.39 0.26 17.55
N GLU A 217 18.27 -0.31 16.35
CA GLU A 217 18.24 0.50 15.11
C GLU A 217 16.87 1.18 14.97
N THR A 218 16.82 2.40 14.45
CA THR A 218 15.61 3.23 14.38
C THR A 218 15.71 4.07 13.13
N ARG A 219 14.67 4.04 12.30
CA ARG A 219 14.62 4.84 11.08
C ARG A 219 13.26 5.45 10.94
N LEU A 220 13.21 6.68 10.46
CA LEU A 220 11.98 7.38 10.10
C LEU A 220 12.00 7.60 8.60
N SER A 221 10.90 7.33 7.92
CA SER A 221 10.80 7.54 6.48
C SER A 221 9.50 8.21 6.10
N THR A 222 9.58 9.02 5.04
CA THR A 222 8.45 9.65 4.38
C THR A 222 8.49 9.24 2.92
N LYS A 223 7.32 8.96 2.34
CA LYS A 223 7.21 8.56 0.94
C LYS A 223 6.08 9.31 0.26
N ILE A 224 6.41 9.88 -0.89
CA ILE A 224 5.44 10.44 -1.83
C ILE A 224 5.33 9.48 -3.00
N SER A 225 4.11 9.16 -3.44
CA SER A 225 3.81 8.30 -4.59
C SER A 225 2.77 8.98 -5.46
N ILE A 226 3.09 9.17 -6.74
CA ILE A 226 2.20 9.78 -7.72
C ILE A 226 1.78 8.70 -8.73
N PRO A 227 0.48 8.37 -8.85
CA PRO A 227 -0.01 7.56 -9.94
C PRO A 227 0.01 8.39 -11.24
N VAL A 228 0.88 8.01 -12.17
CA VAL A 228 0.94 8.61 -13.50
C VAL A 228 -0.13 7.99 -14.40
N SER A 229 -0.43 6.70 -14.21
CA SER A 229 -1.54 6.01 -14.87
C SER A 229 -2.10 4.92 -13.96
N LYS A 230 -3.10 4.17 -14.45
CA LYS A 230 -3.62 2.98 -13.74
C LYS A 230 -2.55 1.92 -13.51
N GLN A 231 -1.55 1.86 -14.37
CA GLN A 231 -0.49 0.86 -14.36
C GLN A 231 0.88 1.43 -13.99
N PHE A 232 1.08 2.75 -14.02
CA PHE A 232 2.39 3.35 -13.78
C PHE A 232 2.36 4.27 -12.57
N ARG A 233 3.31 4.07 -11.65
CA ARG A 233 3.47 4.87 -10.43
C ARG A 233 4.91 5.28 -10.26
N PHE A 234 5.11 6.52 -9.86
CA PHE A 234 6.40 7.04 -9.43
C PHE A 234 6.39 7.30 -7.93
N GLY A 235 7.47 6.98 -7.25
CA GLY A 235 7.62 7.20 -5.81
C GLY A 235 8.96 7.83 -5.48
N LEU A 236 8.97 8.66 -4.45
CA LEU A 236 10.18 9.18 -3.82
C LEU A 236 10.08 8.95 -2.32
N ARG A 237 11.03 8.19 -1.79
CA ARG A 237 11.16 7.89 -0.36
C ARG A 237 12.41 8.56 0.19
N ALA A 238 12.27 9.23 1.33
CA ALA A 238 13.39 9.73 2.12
C ALA A 238 13.37 9.03 3.48
N THR A 239 14.50 8.46 3.88
CA THR A 239 14.68 7.77 5.16
C THR A 239 15.80 8.43 5.95
N TYR A 240 15.51 8.75 7.19
CA TYR A 240 16.43 9.30 8.17
C TYR A 240 16.79 8.25 9.21
N GLN A 241 18.08 8.10 9.48
CA GLN A 241 18.62 7.32 10.59
C GLN A 241 19.49 8.23 11.47
N PRO A 242 19.16 8.40 12.75
CA PRO A 242 19.95 9.22 13.67
C PRO A 242 21.30 8.56 13.99
N THR A 243 22.27 9.38 14.42
CA THR A 243 23.56 8.89 14.93
C THR A 243 23.35 7.96 16.11
N LYS A 244 24.13 6.87 16.17
CA LYS A 244 24.12 5.92 17.28
C LYS A 244 25.51 5.71 17.81
N ARG A 245 25.59 5.62 19.13
CA ARG A 245 26.80 5.33 19.86
C ARG A 245 26.60 4.00 20.56
N TYR A 246 27.36 3.01 20.12
CA TYR A 246 27.55 1.75 20.82
C TYR A 246 28.82 1.87 21.67
N ASP A 247 29.01 0.94 22.61
CA ASP A 247 30.18 0.95 23.50
C ASP A 247 31.50 0.88 22.71
N TYR A 248 31.51 0.18 21.57
CA TYR A 248 32.73 -0.07 20.78
C TYR A 248 32.78 0.66 19.43
N TYR A 249 31.66 1.20 18.93
CA TYR A 249 31.63 1.89 17.64
C TYR A 249 30.50 2.92 17.54
N ARG A 250 30.62 3.82 16.56
CA ARG A 250 29.63 4.84 16.27
C ARG A 250 29.09 4.64 14.86
N VAL A 251 27.77 4.63 14.73
CA VAL A 251 27.09 4.69 13.43
C VAL A 251 26.69 6.14 13.21
N ASP A 252 27.28 6.77 12.19
CA ASP A 252 26.94 8.15 11.84
C ASP A 252 25.50 8.27 11.33
N GLU A 253 24.96 9.48 11.45
CA GLU A 253 23.68 9.87 10.87
C GLU A 253 23.65 9.59 9.36
N GLN A 254 22.51 9.07 8.89
CA GLN A 254 22.35 8.67 7.49
C GLN A 254 21.04 9.20 6.92
N TRP A 255 21.12 9.69 5.68
CA TRP A 255 19.97 10.05 4.85
C TRP A 255 19.94 9.17 3.62
N THR A 256 18.86 8.41 3.43
CA THR A 256 18.67 7.59 2.24
C THR A 256 17.55 8.18 1.39
N PHE A 257 17.85 8.52 0.14
CA PHE A 257 16.87 8.93 -0.85
C PHE A 257 16.69 7.81 -1.87
N HIS A 258 15.46 7.43 -2.15
CA HIS A 258 15.14 6.30 -3.02
C HIS A 258 14.02 6.68 -3.98
N ALA A 259 14.36 6.79 -5.26
CA ALA A 259 13.41 6.97 -6.34
C ALA A 259 12.91 5.60 -6.79
N LEU A 260 11.60 5.48 -6.99
CA LEU A 260 10.89 4.24 -7.26
C LEU A 260 10.00 4.43 -8.49
N ALA A 261 9.95 3.43 -9.36
CA ALA A 261 8.98 3.35 -10.44
C ALA A 261 8.37 1.95 -10.45
N SER A 262 7.04 1.87 -10.39
CA SER A 262 6.32 0.59 -10.44
C SER A 262 5.42 0.53 -11.66
N ILE A 263 5.44 -0.60 -12.36
CA ILE A 263 4.59 -0.94 -13.50
C ILE A 263 3.68 -2.10 -13.09
N GLY A 264 2.37 -1.96 -13.29
CA GLY A 264 1.33 -2.92 -12.92
C GLY A 264 0.33 -2.39 -11.90
N ASP A 265 -0.35 -3.31 -11.22
CA ASP A 265 -1.35 -3.01 -10.19
C ASP A 265 -0.93 -3.54 -8.80
N SER A 266 -1.81 -3.42 -7.81
CA SER A 266 -1.53 -3.87 -6.44
C SER A 266 -1.35 -5.39 -6.31
N GLN A 267 -1.82 -6.17 -7.29
CA GLN A 267 -1.76 -7.63 -7.32
C GLN A 267 -0.54 -8.13 -8.09
N GLN A 268 -0.18 -7.41 -9.15
CA GLN A 268 0.87 -7.77 -10.09
C GLN A 268 1.64 -6.51 -10.47
N ASN A 269 2.83 -6.32 -9.91
CA ASN A 269 3.70 -5.22 -10.28
C ASN A 269 5.18 -5.59 -10.28
N VAL A 270 5.92 -4.88 -11.13
CA VAL A 270 7.37 -4.83 -11.15
C VAL A 270 7.78 -3.44 -10.69
N THR A 271 8.75 -3.37 -9.79
CA THR A 271 9.28 -2.10 -9.29
C THR A 271 10.77 -2.02 -9.61
N ILE A 272 11.22 -0.90 -10.16
CA ILE A 272 12.63 -0.54 -10.22
C ILE A 272 12.87 0.66 -9.31
N GLY A 273 14.01 0.69 -8.64
CA GLY A 273 14.37 1.83 -7.82
C GLY A 273 15.85 2.14 -7.85
N TYR A 274 16.17 3.41 -7.67
CA TYR A 274 17.54 3.91 -7.49
C TYR A 274 17.63 4.66 -6.17
N GLY A 275 18.56 4.23 -5.32
CA GLY A 275 18.76 4.80 -4.01
C GLY A 275 20.17 5.35 -3.81
N GLN A 276 20.28 6.38 -2.98
CA GLN A 276 21.55 6.89 -2.48
C GLN A 276 21.45 7.15 -0.98
N THR A 277 22.33 6.50 -0.23
CA THR A 277 22.57 6.75 1.20
C THR A 277 23.71 7.74 1.34
N ARG A 278 23.51 8.81 2.10
CA ARG A 278 24.53 9.81 2.44
C ARG A 278 24.83 9.73 3.93
N TYR A 279 26.11 9.64 4.27
CA TYR A 279 26.58 9.58 5.64
C TYR A 279 27.04 10.96 6.08
N ARG A 280 26.66 11.37 7.29
CA ARG A 280 27.16 12.61 7.90
C ARG A 280 28.56 12.36 8.49
N ASN A 281 29.53 12.10 7.62
CA ASN A 281 30.94 12.02 7.99
C ASN A 281 31.75 13.12 7.28
N THR A 282 32.94 13.40 7.79
CA THR A 282 33.86 14.43 7.26
C THR A 282 34.24 14.21 5.80
N ASN A 283 34.13 12.98 5.31
CA ASN A 283 34.50 12.59 3.96
C ASN A 283 33.32 12.61 2.97
N GLY A 284 32.11 13.01 3.40
CA GLY A 284 30.94 13.13 2.54
C GLY A 284 30.57 11.82 1.82
N GLN A 285 30.85 10.69 2.45
CA GLN A 285 30.69 9.39 1.83
C GLN A 285 29.22 9.14 1.43
N SER A 286 29.03 8.54 0.26
CA SER A 286 27.72 8.06 -0.18
C SER A 286 27.78 6.62 -0.67
N ARG A 287 26.63 5.95 -0.66
CA ARG A 287 26.45 4.61 -1.20
C ARG A 287 25.21 4.59 -2.07
N SER A 288 25.37 4.23 -3.33
CA SER A 288 24.28 4.12 -4.29
C SER A 288 23.85 2.66 -4.43
N PHE A 289 22.60 2.44 -4.78
CA PHE A 289 22.07 1.11 -5.03
C PHE A 289 20.94 1.14 -6.06
N VAL A 290 20.78 0.04 -6.77
CA VAL A 290 19.65 -0.20 -7.68
C VAL A 290 18.85 -1.36 -7.14
N THR A 291 17.53 -1.25 -7.15
CA THR A 291 16.59 -2.26 -6.65
C THR A 291 15.68 -2.72 -7.77
N LEU A 292 15.37 -4.01 -7.80
CA LEU A 292 14.38 -4.63 -8.65
C LEU A 292 13.45 -5.49 -7.79
N GLY A 293 12.20 -5.06 -7.70
CA GLY A 293 11.13 -5.73 -6.98
C GLY A 293 10.10 -6.35 -7.91
N LEU A 294 9.49 -7.45 -7.47
CA LEU A 294 8.38 -8.11 -8.13
C LEU A 294 7.35 -8.47 -7.06
N ALA A 295 6.07 -8.21 -7.34
CA ALA A 295 4.95 -8.78 -6.61
C ALA A 295 4.00 -9.39 -7.64
N GLN A 296 3.89 -10.71 -7.69
CA GLN A 296 3.08 -11.43 -8.67
C GLN A 296 2.09 -12.33 -7.95
N ARG A 297 0.80 -12.03 -8.06
CA ARG A 297 -0.26 -12.92 -7.56
C ARG A 297 -0.26 -14.24 -8.33
N LEU A 298 -0.09 -15.35 -7.62
CA LEU A 298 -0.10 -16.71 -8.15
C LEU A 298 -1.48 -17.34 -8.02
N THR A 299 -2.14 -17.17 -6.86
CA THR A 299 -3.49 -17.69 -6.60
C THR A 299 -4.34 -16.66 -5.87
N HIS A 300 -5.59 -17.02 -5.54
CA HIS A 300 -6.50 -16.18 -4.78
C HIS A 300 -5.91 -15.70 -3.45
N ASN A 301 -5.02 -16.47 -2.81
CA ASN A 301 -4.46 -16.15 -1.48
C ASN A 301 -2.93 -16.22 -1.44
N LEU A 302 -2.26 -16.34 -2.60
CA LEU A 302 -0.81 -16.47 -2.67
C LEU A 302 -0.20 -15.48 -3.66
N THR A 303 0.81 -14.77 -3.21
CA THR A 303 1.60 -13.82 -4.02
C THR A 303 3.07 -14.20 -3.91
N LEU A 304 3.76 -14.28 -5.04
CA LEU A 304 5.22 -14.32 -5.07
C LEU A 304 5.74 -12.88 -4.92
N VAL A 305 6.63 -12.65 -3.97
CA VAL A 305 7.31 -11.36 -3.78
C VAL A 305 8.81 -11.57 -3.91
N SER A 306 9.48 -10.73 -4.66
CA SER A 306 10.94 -10.75 -4.80
C SER A 306 11.48 -9.34 -4.72
N GLU A 307 12.68 -9.21 -4.16
CA GLU A 307 13.40 -7.95 -4.05
C GLU A 307 14.89 -8.23 -4.20
N ASN A 308 15.52 -7.58 -5.16
CA ASN A 308 16.94 -7.78 -5.43
C ASN A 308 17.60 -6.41 -5.50
N ALA A 309 18.79 -6.27 -4.92
CA ALA A 309 19.54 -5.02 -4.99
C ALA A 309 20.96 -5.23 -5.50
N ILE A 310 21.47 -4.22 -6.19
CA ILE A 310 22.85 -4.13 -6.68
C ILE A 310 23.48 -2.91 -6.04
N TYR A 311 24.69 -3.06 -5.52
CA TYR A 311 25.47 -1.97 -4.91
C TYR A 311 26.71 -1.70 -5.77
N PRO A 312 26.69 -0.67 -6.64
CA PRO A 312 27.81 -0.38 -7.54
C PRO A 312 29.08 0.06 -6.79
N ASP A 313 28.90 0.69 -5.63
CA ASP A 313 30.01 1.18 -4.82
C ASP A 313 30.69 0.03 -4.09
N ARG A 314 31.96 -0.22 -4.45
CA ARG A 314 32.74 -1.34 -3.91
C ARG A 314 33.45 -0.90 -2.63
N ARG A 315 32.93 -1.33 -1.48
CA ARG A 315 33.64 -1.22 -0.19
C ARG A 315 33.95 -2.60 0.35
N PHE A 316 35.13 -2.74 0.95
CA PHE A 316 35.63 -3.97 1.58
C PHE A 316 34.79 -4.31 2.82
N SER A 317 33.62 -4.94 2.61
CA SER A 317 32.72 -5.56 3.61
C SER A 317 31.27 -5.57 3.13
N ASP A 318 30.94 -4.77 2.12
CA ASP A 318 29.57 -4.58 1.68
C ASP A 318 29.13 -5.69 0.70
N PRO A 319 27.87 -6.16 0.79
CA PRO A 319 27.33 -7.05 -0.21
C PRO A 319 27.29 -6.33 -1.57
N LEU A 320 27.74 -7.02 -2.61
CA LEU A 320 27.65 -6.56 -4.00
C LEU A 320 26.22 -6.69 -4.53
N TYR A 321 25.55 -7.78 -4.13
CA TYR A 321 24.17 -8.07 -4.47
C TYR A 321 23.39 -8.56 -3.26
N THR A 322 22.11 -8.24 -3.22
CA THR A 322 21.13 -8.98 -2.43
C THR A 322 20.13 -9.63 -3.37
N LEU A 323 19.83 -10.90 -3.14
CA LEU A 323 18.83 -11.64 -3.88
C LEU A 323 17.80 -12.21 -2.92
N SER A 324 16.52 -11.99 -3.19
CA SER A 324 15.48 -12.51 -2.30
C SER A 324 14.16 -12.81 -3.01
N ALA A 325 13.48 -13.82 -2.49
CA ALA A 325 12.17 -14.25 -2.94
C ALA A 325 11.40 -14.89 -1.80
N ALA A 326 10.11 -14.60 -1.68
CA ALA A 326 9.22 -15.17 -0.70
C ALA A 326 7.82 -15.40 -1.27
N LEU A 327 7.14 -16.36 -0.66
CA LEU A 327 5.72 -16.64 -0.85
C LEU A 327 4.95 -15.90 0.23
N ARG A 328 4.08 -14.98 -0.19
CA ARG A 328 3.18 -14.19 0.65
C ARG A 328 1.79 -14.81 0.66
N LEU A 329 1.39 -15.31 1.82
CA LEU A 329 0.05 -15.83 2.11
C LEU A 329 -0.87 -14.68 2.53
N ASN A 330 -1.75 -14.26 1.63
CA ASN A 330 -2.66 -13.13 1.85
C ASN A 330 -3.89 -13.57 2.66
N ARG A 331 -4.24 -12.78 3.67
CA ARG A 331 -5.50 -12.82 4.43
C ARG A 331 -6.14 -11.43 4.44
N GLN A 332 -7.36 -11.33 4.95
CA GLN A 332 -8.14 -10.08 4.92
C GLN A 332 -7.41 -8.86 5.49
N ARG A 333 -6.66 -9.04 6.58
CA ARG A 333 -5.90 -7.99 7.30
C ARG A 333 -4.46 -8.37 7.59
N HIS A 334 -4.04 -9.57 7.20
CA HIS A 334 -2.74 -10.11 7.57
C HIS A 334 -2.07 -10.69 6.33
N ALA A 335 -0.75 -10.74 6.31
CA ALA A 335 -0.03 -11.57 5.36
C ALA A 335 1.20 -12.18 6.01
N PHE A 336 1.51 -13.41 5.63
CA PHE A 336 2.69 -14.14 6.10
C PHE A 336 3.61 -14.40 4.92
N ASP A 337 4.88 -14.03 5.06
CA ASP A 337 5.88 -14.17 4.03
C ASP A 337 6.88 -15.25 4.46
N LEU A 338 7.11 -16.24 3.60
CA LEU A 338 8.10 -17.30 3.81
C LEU A 338 9.00 -17.42 2.58
N GLY A 339 10.31 -17.34 2.76
CA GLY A 339 11.22 -17.32 1.63
C GLY A 339 12.70 -17.40 2.00
N VAL A 340 13.53 -16.87 1.11
CA VAL A 340 14.97 -16.76 1.26
C VAL A 340 15.40 -15.32 0.95
N TYR A 341 16.30 -14.81 1.77
CA TYR A 341 17.01 -13.56 1.55
C TYR A 341 18.50 -13.87 1.57
N SER A 342 19.25 -13.40 0.59
CA SER A 342 20.65 -13.79 0.44
C SER A 342 21.53 -12.61 0.09
N PHE A 343 22.78 -12.69 0.56
CA PHE A 343 23.82 -11.72 0.28
C PHE A 343 24.91 -12.36 -0.58
N ILE A 344 25.42 -11.60 -1.55
CA ILE A 344 26.60 -11.98 -2.32
C ILE A 344 27.69 -10.96 -2.04
N PHE A 345 28.74 -11.38 -1.34
CA PHE A 345 29.92 -10.57 -1.03
C PHE A 345 31.02 -10.81 -2.07
N GLN A 346 31.83 -9.79 -2.32
CA GLN A 346 33.08 -9.92 -3.06
C GLN A 346 34.24 -9.81 -2.08
N GLU A 347 34.96 -10.91 -1.89
CA GLU A 347 36.12 -10.99 -1.02
C GLU A 347 37.39 -10.92 -1.87
N PHE A 348 38.36 -10.12 -1.42
CA PHE A 348 39.69 -10.10 -1.99
C PHE A 348 40.62 -10.89 -1.07
N TYR A 349 41.34 -11.85 -1.63
CA TYR A 349 42.34 -12.62 -0.90
C TYR A 349 43.65 -12.63 -1.68
N ASN A 350 44.76 -12.62 -0.95
CA ASN A 350 46.08 -12.72 -1.53
C ASN A 350 46.47 -14.20 -1.61
N GLN A 351 46.63 -14.72 -2.81
CA GLN A 351 47.17 -16.05 -3.03
C GLN A 351 48.48 -15.90 -3.82
N GLN A 352 49.61 -16.23 -3.19
CA GLN A 352 50.94 -16.18 -3.81
C GLN A 352 51.31 -14.82 -4.41
N GLY A 353 50.95 -13.72 -3.73
CA GLY A 353 51.24 -12.35 -4.19
C GLY A 353 50.27 -11.81 -5.24
N GLN A 354 49.26 -12.60 -5.66
CA GLN A 354 48.21 -12.14 -6.57
C GLN A 354 46.92 -11.87 -5.80
N ILE A 355 46.33 -10.68 -6.02
CA ILE A 355 45.00 -10.34 -5.51
C ILE A 355 43.97 -11.11 -6.33
N ARG A 356 43.26 -12.05 -5.71
CA ARG A 356 42.15 -12.80 -6.30
C ARG A 356 40.83 -12.39 -5.68
N THR A 357 39.76 -12.52 -6.47
CA THR A 357 38.40 -12.24 -6.04
C THR A 357 37.62 -13.54 -5.86
N ARG A 358 36.96 -13.72 -4.72
CA ARG A 358 35.98 -14.79 -4.48
C ARG A 358 34.62 -14.19 -4.22
N HIS A 359 33.56 -14.83 -4.70
CA HIS A 359 32.20 -14.50 -4.34
C HIS A 359 31.73 -15.41 -3.21
N ARG A 360 31.24 -14.82 -2.12
CA ARG A 360 30.66 -15.55 -0.98
C ARG A 360 29.16 -15.35 -0.97
N PHE A 361 28.41 -16.45 -1.07
CA PHE A 361 26.95 -16.47 -1.02
C PHE A 361 26.48 -16.85 0.38
N VAL A 362 25.66 -16.00 1.00
CA VAL A 362 25.12 -16.19 2.36
C VAL A 362 23.60 -16.18 2.29
N PRO A 363 22.94 -17.37 2.22
CA PRO A 363 21.49 -17.47 2.25
C PRO A 363 20.96 -17.45 3.69
N LEU A 364 19.91 -16.67 3.92
CA LEU A 364 19.18 -16.58 5.18
C LEU A 364 17.70 -16.94 4.93
N PRO A 365 17.05 -17.67 5.86
CA PRO A 365 15.60 -17.84 5.80
C PRO A 365 14.92 -16.48 5.93
N TYR A 366 13.89 -16.23 5.15
CA TYR A 366 13.06 -15.04 5.25
C TYR A 366 11.70 -15.40 5.85
N ILE A 367 11.35 -14.73 6.95
CA ILE A 367 10.04 -14.83 7.59
C ILE A 367 9.54 -13.41 7.84
N GLY A 368 8.37 -13.10 7.32
CA GLY A 368 7.71 -11.81 7.50
C GLY A 368 6.26 -11.97 7.95
N TYR A 369 5.80 -11.06 8.79
CA TYR A 369 4.41 -10.91 9.17
C TYR A 369 3.96 -9.48 8.92
N ASN A 370 2.83 -9.32 8.25
CA ASN A 370 2.25 -8.02 7.91
C ASN A 370 0.83 -7.94 8.47
N LEU A 371 0.44 -6.79 9.00
CA LEU A 371 -0.84 -6.51 9.63
C LEU A 371 -1.38 -5.15 9.20
N ILE A 372 -2.67 -5.07 8.91
CA ILE A 372 -3.40 -3.82 8.68
C ILE A 372 -4.13 -3.45 9.98
N ILE A 373 -3.85 -2.24 10.46
CA ILE A 373 -4.44 -1.65 11.66
C ILE A 373 -5.51 -0.64 11.23
N GLY A 374 -6.73 -0.82 11.75
CA GLY A 374 -7.87 0.05 11.46
C GLY A 374 -9.15 -0.74 11.14
N ARG A 375 -10.25 -0.01 10.93
CA ARG A 375 -11.52 -0.61 10.50
C ARG A 375 -11.41 -1.09 9.05
N PRO A 376 -12.02 -2.24 8.73
CA PRO A 376 -11.91 -2.89 7.41
C PRO A 376 -12.56 -2.03 6.34
#